data_AF-A0A2A5VB97-F1
#
_entry.id   AF-A0A2A5VB97-F1
#
_cell.length_a   1.000
_cell.length_b   1.000
_cell.length_c   1.000
_cell.angle_alpha   90.00
_cell.angle_beta   90.00
_cell.angle_gamma   90.00
#
_symmetry.space_group_name_H-M   'P 1'
#
loop_
_entity.id
_entity.type
_entity.pdbx_description
1 polymer ?
#
loop_
_entity_poly.entity_id
_entity_poly.type
_entity_poly.pdbx_seq_one_letter_code
_entity_poly.pdbx_strand_id
1 'polypeptide(L)'
;MVEVHTAAILPPQGITVGHPAAFVAAAFGGMAAPMFITLSGWGIYKSGIVNANAIEQSDKNWFRWISTRVIILIACQILVNILLNIERGGRFYWQTPGVLSLLAIAALITPLILRMSMSLRLGIFFLLLLSPTIIGEYSGLSWSWEERVNSIGYIEWFERLLLNGTYPAIPWLSYIFLGTLIYDFRT
;
A
#
# COMPACT_ATOMS: atom_id res chain seq x y z
N MET A 1 -7.52 -14.04 -1.54
CA MET A 1 -6.86 -13.60 -2.79
C MET A 1 -7.35 -14.43 -3.99
N VAL A 2 -7.23 -15.77 -3.97
CA VAL A 2 -7.76 -16.63 -5.04
C VAL A 2 -9.27 -16.43 -5.23
N GLU A 3 -10.07 -16.49 -4.15
CA GLU A 3 -11.53 -16.31 -4.18
C GLU A 3 -11.99 -15.04 -4.89
N VAL A 4 -11.35 -13.90 -4.62
CA VAL A 4 -11.75 -12.61 -5.22
C VAL A 4 -11.26 -12.40 -6.64
N HIS A 5 -10.16 -13.04 -7.03
CA HIS A 5 -9.77 -13.11 -8.43
C HIS A 5 -10.66 -14.07 -9.21
N THR A 6 -11.05 -15.20 -8.62
CA THR A 6 -12.03 -16.13 -9.20
C THR A 6 -13.40 -15.48 -9.36
N ALA A 7 -13.91 -14.80 -8.34
CA ALA A 7 -15.20 -14.09 -8.42
C ALA A 7 -15.20 -12.96 -9.46
N ALA A 8 -14.05 -12.33 -9.72
CA ALA A 8 -13.91 -11.29 -10.73
C ALA A 8 -13.78 -11.83 -12.16
N ILE A 9 -13.22 -13.04 -12.34
CA ILE A 9 -12.99 -13.66 -13.65
C ILE A 9 -14.17 -14.57 -14.04
N LEU A 10 -14.78 -15.25 -13.07
CA LEU A 10 -15.89 -16.19 -13.23
C LEU A 10 -17.00 -15.83 -12.22
N PRO A 11 -17.76 -14.74 -12.47
CA PRO A 11 -18.87 -14.38 -11.60
C PRO A 11 -19.91 -15.51 -11.61
N PRO A 12 -20.33 -16.02 -10.44
CA PRO A 12 -21.35 -17.06 -10.37
C PRO A 12 -22.68 -16.57 -10.95
N GLN A 13 -23.31 -17.38 -11.80
CA GLN A 13 -24.61 -17.02 -12.39
C GLN A 13 -25.68 -16.89 -11.29
N GLY A 14 -26.44 -15.80 -11.29
CA GLY A 14 -27.53 -15.55 -10.35
C GLY A 14 -27.13 -14.87 -9.03
N ILE A 15 -25.84 -14.57 -8.81
CA ILE A 15 -25.37 -13.82 -7.64
C ILE A 15 -25.22 -12.35 -8.01
N THR A 16 -26.11 -11.49 -7.49
CA THR A 16 -26.00 -10.02 -7.64
C THR A 16 -25.07 -9.43 -6.57
N VAL A 17 -24.62 -8.19 -6.77
CA VAL A 17 -23.71 -7.48 -5.84
C VAL A 17 -24.27 -7.38 -4.41
N GLY A 18 -25.59 -7.38 -4.26
CA GLY A 18 -26.27 -7.35 -2.95
C GLY A 18 -26.41 -8.71 -2.26
N HIS A 19 -25.96 -9.80 -2.88
CA HIS A 19 -26.07 -11.13 -2.30
C HIS A 19 -25.10 -11.27 -1.10
N PRO A 20 -25.51 -11.85 0.04
CA PRO A 20 -24.65 -12.00 1.22
C PRO A 20 -23.31 -12.67 0.93
N ALA A 21 -23.29 -13.68 0.04
CA ALA A 21 -22.05 -14.33 -0.38
C ALA A 21 -21.09 -13.40 -1.15
N ALA A 22 -21.62 -12.47 -1.96
CA ALA A 22 -20.80 -11.47 -2.65
C ALA A 22 -20.21 -10.47 -1.67
N PHE A 23 -20.97 -10.07 -0.64
CA PHE A 23 -20.47 -9.22 0.44
C PHE A 23 -19.36 -9.89 1.25
N VAL A 24 -19.53 -11.17 1.61
CA VAL A 24 -18.53 -11.94 2.35
C VAL A 24 -17.24 -12.11 1.53
N ALA A 25 -17.36 -12.48 0.24
CA ALA A 25 -16.20 -12.59 -0.65
C ALA A 25 -15.49 -11.23 -0.82
N ALA A 26 -16.25 -10.13 -0.98
CA ALA A 26 -15.70 -8.79 -1.07
C ALA A 26 -14.99 -8.36 0.23
N ALA A 27 -15.53 -8.71 1.40
CA ALA A 27 -14.89 -8.44 2.68
C ALA A 27 -13.57 -9.21 2.84
N PHE A 28 -13.54 -10.51 2.54
CA PHE A 28 -12.30 -11.30 2.59
C PHE A 28 -11.26 -10.86 1.56
N GLY A 29 -11.68 -10.47 0.35
CA GLY A 29 -10.79 -9.86 -0.63
C GLY A 29 -10.26 -8.51 -0.20
N GLY A 30 -11.13 -7.66 0.34
CA GLY A 30 -10.81 -6.33 0.82
C GLY A 30 -9.79 -6.34 1.95
N MET A 31 -9.76 -7.40 2.78
CA MET A 31 -8.78 -7.58 3.85
C MET A 31 -7.38 -8.02 3.38
N ALA A 32 -7.25 -8.56 2.16
CA ALA A 32 -5.98 -9.11 1.70
C ALA A 32 -4.87 -8.04 1.58
N ALA A 33 -5.19 -6.87 1.02
CA ALA A 33 -4.22 -5.79 0.89
C ALA A 33 -3.83 -5.17 2.26
N PRO A 34 -4.78 -4.84 3.16
CA PRO A 34 -4.46 -4.41 4.53
C PRO A 34 -3.53 -5.38 5.25
N MET A 35 -3.80 -6.69 5.17
CA MET A 35 -2.95 -7.70 5.81
C MET A 35 -1.56 -7.75 5.18
N PHE A 36 -1.47 -7.76 3.85
CA PHE A 36 -0.18 -7.77 3.14
C PHE A 36 0.68 -6.55 3.49
N ILE A 37 0.07 -5.36 3.55
CA ILE A 37 0.77 -4.11 3.89
C ILE A 37 1.17 -4.11 5.36
N THR A 38 0.31 -4.61 6.26
CA THR A 38 0.64 -4.75 7.69
C THR A 38 1.85 -5.67 7.90
N LEU A 39 1.85 -6.85 7.27
CA LEU A 39 2.99 -7.78 7.32
C LEU A 39 4.26 -7.18 6.70
N SER A 40 4.10 -6.43 5.61
CA SER A 40 5.22 -5.71 4.99
C SER A 40 5.79 -4.64 5.92
N GLY A 41 4.94 -3.88 6.62
CA GLY A 41 5.35 -2.90 7.63
C GLY A 41 6.11 -3.53 8.78
N TRP A 42 5.61 -4.65 9.32
CA TRP A 42 6.32 -5.45 10.32
C TRP A 42 7.69 -5.91 9.82
N GLY A 43 7.76 -6.44 8.60
CA GLY A 43 8.99 -6.96 8.00
C GLY A 43 10.04 -5.87 7.70
N ILE A 44 9.60 -4.73 7.18
CA ILE A 44 10.45 -3.57 6.91
C ILE A 44 10.98 -2.99 8.23
N TYR A 45 10.13 -2.88 9.26
CA TYR A 45 10.53 -2.39 10.58
C TYR A 45 11.54 -3.34 11.25
N LYS A 46 11.27 -4.65 11.26
CA LYS A 46 12.20 -5.69 11.72
C LYS A 46 13.54 -5.58 11.00
N SER A 47 13.52 -5.56 9.67
CA SER A 47 14.74 -5.45 8.87
C SER A 47 15.48 -4.14 9.13
N GLY A 48 14.75 -3.06 9.41
CA GLY A 48 15.30 -1.75 9.75
C GLY A 48 16.03 -1.77 11.09
N ILE A 49 15.44 -2.39 12.12
CA ILE A 49 16.08 -2.56 13.44
C ILE A 49 17.33 -3.42 13.33
N VAL A 50 17.26 -4.57 12.64
CA VAL A 50 18.45 -5.43 12.44
C VAL A 50 19.55 -4.67 11.72
N ASN A 51 19.21 -3.89 10.69
CA ASN A 51 20.15 -3.05 9.97
C ASN A 51 20.72 -1.94 10.85
N ALA A 52 19.91 -1.30 11.69
CA ALA A 52 20.36 -0.28 12.64
C ALA A 52 21.35 -0.84 13.67
N ASN A 53 21.05 -2.02 14.23
CA ASN A 53 21.87 -2.65 15.27
C ASN A 53 23.14 -3.30 14.71
N ALA A 54 23.12 -3.77 13.45
CA ALA A 54 24.30 -4.32 12.79
C ALA A 54 25.26 -3.25 12.26
N ILE A 55 24.78 -2.01 12.07
CA ILE A 55 25.56 -0.89 11.52
C ILE A 55 25.92 0.05 12.67
N GLU A 56 26.99 -0.28 13.38
CA GLU A 56 27.61 0.66 14.31
C GLU A 56 28.37 1.81 13.61
N GLN A 57 28.50 1.88 12.27
CA GLN A 57 29.46 2.85 11.69
C GLN A 57 29.38 3.33 10.21
N SER A 58 28.28 3.23 9.44
CA SER A 58 28.28 3.91 8.12
C SER A 58 26.92 4.26 7.50
N ASP A 59 26.68 5.56 7.26
CA ASP A 59 25.54 6.10 6.51
C ASP A 59 25.40 5.53 5.08
N LYS A 60 26.51 5.09 4.47
CA LYS A 60 26.51 4.51 3.11
C LYS A 60 25.69 3.22 3.03
N ASN A 61 25.60 2.47 4.12
CA ASN A 61 24.86 1.20 4.15
C ASN A 61 23.34 1.44 4.20
N TRP A 62 22.89 2.49 4.89
CA TRP A 62 21.49 2.90 4.88
C TRP A 62 21.03 3.34 3.49
N PHE A 63 21.81 4.20 2.83
CA PHE A 63 21.47 4.66 1.49
C PHE A 63 21.34 3.48 0.50
N ARG A 64 22.29 2.53 0.53
CA ARG A 64 22.23 1.33 -0.31
C ARG A 64 21.01 0.45 0.01
N TRP A 65 20.71 0.25 1.30
CA TRP A 65 19.58 -0.56 1.76
C TRP A 65 18.23 0.01 1.31
N ILE A 66 18.06 1.33 1.39
CA ILE A 66 16.85 2.03 0.97
C ILE A 66 16.75 2.03 -0.55
N SER A 67 17.79 2.53 -1.25
CA SER A 67 17.77 2.66 -2.71
C SER A 67 17.52 1.34 -3.43
N THR A 68 18.14 0.25 -2.98
CA THR A 68 17.92 -1.09 -3.57
C THR A 68 16.45 -1.49 -3.52
N ARG A 69 15.78 -1.32 -2.37
CA ARG A 69 14.35 -1.65 -2.22
C ARG A 69 13.48 -0.77 -3.08
N VAL A 70 13.71 0.54 -3.04
CA VAL A 70 12.92 1.51 -3.80
C VAL A 70 13.02 1.24 -5.30
N ILE A 71 14.23 1.03 -5.82
CA ILE A 71 14.45 0.75 -7.24
C ILE A 71 13.76 -0.55 -7.65
N ILE A 72 13.95 -1.63 -6.89
CA ILE A 72 13.33 -2.93 -7.22
C ILE A 72 11.80 -2.82 -7.16
N LEU A 73 11.24 -2.20 -6.13
CA LEU A 73 9.79 -2.08 -5.96
C LEU A 73 9.16 -1.22 -7.07
N ILE A 74 9.78 -0.11 -7.44
CA ILE A 74 9.30 0.74 -8.55
C ILE A 74 9.44 0.01 -9.89
N ALA A 75 10.57 -0.67 -10.13
CA ALA A 75 10.76 -1.45 -11.34
C ALA A 75 9.72 -2.57 -11.47
N CYS A 76 9.45 -3.29 -10.38
CA CYS A 76 8.40 -4.30 -10.32
C CYS A 76 7.00 -3.69 -10.52
N GLN A 77 6.71 -2.50 -9.98
CA GLN A 77 5.44 -1.81 -10.21
C GLN A 77 5.23 -1.55 -11.71
N ILE A 78 6.23 -0.95 -12.36
CA ILE A 78 6.18 -0.64 -13.79
C ILE A 78 6.03 -1.94 -14.59
N LEU A 79 6.82 -2.97 -14.27
CA LEU A 79 6.75 -4.27 -14.95
C LEU A 79 5.37 -4.89 -14.84
N VAL A 80 4.80 -4.97 -13.64
CA VAL A 80 3.45 -5.53 -13.41
C VAL A 80 2.40 -4.72 -14.16
N ASN A 81 2.48 -3.38 -14.15
CA ASN A 81 1.54 -2.53 -14.87
C ASN A 81 1.63 -2.69 -16.40
N ILE A 82 2.82 -2.95 -16.95
CA ILE A 82 3.01 -3.22 -18.38
C ILE A 82 2.46 -4.61 -18.75
N LEU A 83 2.72 -5.62 -17.91
CA LEU A 83 2.25 -6.99 -18.15
C LEU A 83 0.73 -7.10 -17.99
N LEU A 84 0.16 -6.44 -16.98
CA LEU A 84 -1.26 -6.39 -16.67
C LEU A 84 -1.87 -5.05 -17.08
N ASN A 85 -1.49 -4.57 -18.26
CA ASN A 85 -1.99 -3.32 -18.81
C ASN A 85 -3.48 -3.44 -19.16
N ILE A 86 -4.22 -2.34 -18.96
CA ILE A 86 -5.66 -2.26 -19.25
C ILE A 86 -6.01 -2.66 -20.70
N GLU A 87 -5.17 -2.35 -21.68
CA GLU A 87 -5.36 -2.70 -23.09
C GLU A 87 -5.29 -4.23 -23.35
N ARG A 88 -4.72 -4.98 -22.40
CA ARG A 88 -4.55 -6.45 -22.46
C ARG A 88 -5.52 -7.20 -21.54
N GLY A 89 -6.56 -6.53 -21.06
CA GLY A 89 -7.52 -7.09 -20.09
C GLY A 89 -7.04 -7.01 -18.63
N GLY A 90 -5.98 -6.24 -18.37
CA GLY A 90 -5.54 -5.91 -17.03
C GLY A 90 -6.34 -4.78 -16.39
N ARG A 91 -5.81 -4.18 -15.32
CA ARG A 91 -6.52 -3.15 -14.53
C ARG A 91 -5.79 -1.82 -14.40
N PHE A 92 -4.55 -1.72 -14.87
CA PHE A 92 -3.71 -0.57 -14.60
C PHE A 92 -3.11 -0.02 -15.89
N TYR A 93 -2.83 1.28 -15.91
CA TYR A 93 -1.94 1.88 -16.90
C TYR A 93 -0.49 1.73 -16.44
N TRP A 94 0.47 1.84 -17.35
CA TRP A 94 1.89 1.59 -17.04
C TRP A 94 2.40 2.48 -15.89
N GLN A 95 1.92 3.71 -15.82
CA GLN A 95 2.28 4.73 -14.83
C GLN A 95 1.51 4.64 -13.52
N THR A 96 0.45 3.84 -13.42
CA THR A 96 -0.44 3.85 -12.25
C THR A 96 0.33 3.53 -10.96
N PRO A 97 0.33 4.42 -9.95
CA PRO A 97 0.92 4.10 -8.65
C PRO A 97 0.08 3.01 -7.95
N GLY A 98 0.77 2.10 -7.27
CA GLY A 98 0.12 0.95 -6.63
C GLY A 98 0.80 0.53 -5.33
N VAL A 99 0.50 -0.69 -4.89
CA VAL A 99 0.99 -1.23 -3.62
C VAL A 99 2.52 -1.27 -3.54
N LEU A 100 3.23 -1.51 -4.64
CA LEU A 100 4.69 -1.56 -4.61
C LEU A 100 5.30 -0.15 -4.50
N SER A 101 4.68 0.86 -5.12
CA SER A 101 5.03 2.27 -4.89
C SER A 101 4.81 2.67 -3.43
N LEU A 102 3.71 2.23 -2.81
CA LEU A 102 3.46 2.43 -1.38
C LEU A 102 4.55 1.79 -0.52
N LEU A 103 4.95 0.54 -0.81
CA LEU A 103 6.03 -0.13 -0.09
C LEU A 103 7.39 0.56 -0.29
N ALA A 104 7.62 1.17 -1.46
CA ALA A 104 8.81 1.98 -1.71
C ALA A 104 8.81 3.24 -0.83
N ILE A 105 7.66 3.91 -0.67
CA ILE A 105 7.49 5.01 0.29
C ILE A 105 7.77 4.53 1.71
N ALA A 106 7.21 3.38 2.12
CA ALA A 106 7.45 2.80 3.44
C ALA A 106 8.94 2.55 3.70
N ALA A 107 9.67 2.03 2.71
CA ALA A 107 11.12 1.84 2.79
C ALA A 107 11.90 3.17 2.93
N LEU A 108 11.49 4.22 2.19
CA LEU A 108 12.09 5.56 2.28
C LEU A 108 11.93 6.18 3.68
N ILE A 109 10.75 6.05 4.29
CA ILE A 109 10.46 6.64 5.60
C ILE A 109 10.94 5.78 6.79
N THR A 110 11.40 4.54 6.54
CA THR A 110 11.82 3.61 7.60
C THR A 110 12.84 4.20 8.58
N PRO A 111 13.91 4.92 8.14
CA PRO A 111 14.85 5.52 9.08
C PRO A 111 14.20 6.52 10.04
N LEU A 112 13.15 7.21 9.61
CA LEU A 112 12.37 8.12 10.46
C LEU A 112 11.52 7.33 11.44
N ILE A 113 10.81 6.30 10.97
CA ILE A 113 9.97 5.42 11.80
C ILE A 113 10.79 4.79 12.93
N LEU A 114 12.03 4.35 12.66
CA LEU A 114 12.91 3.75 13.66
C LEU A 114 13.29 4.70 14.81
N ARG A 115 13.24 6.01 14.59
CA ARG A 115 13.53 7.04 15.60
C ARG A 115 12.30 7.47 16.39
N MET A 116 11.11 6.99 16.02
CA MET A 116 9.85 7.36 16.66
C MET A 116 9.56 6.49 17.88
N SER A 117 9.06 7.11 18.95
CA SER A 117 8.48 6.38 20.08
C SER A 117 7.23 5.60 19.65
N MET A 118 6.90 4.54 20.39
CA MET A 118 5.68 3.76 20.15
C MET A 118 4.42 4.64 20.21
N SER A 119 4.34 5.56 21.18
CA SER A 119 3.20 6.49 21.31
C SER A 119 3.04 7.40 20.10
N LEU A 120 4.14 7.90 19.52
CA LEU A 120 4.09 8.70 18.30
C LEU A 120 3.64 7.87 17.10
N ARG A 121 4.15 6.64 16.95
CA ARG A 121 3.71 5.71 15.89
C ARG A 121 2.23 5.36 16.01
N LEU A 122 1.73 5.19 17.24
CA LEU A 122 0.30 4.98 17.52
C LEU A 122 -0.55 6.20 17.14
N GLY A 123 -0.10 7.41 17.49
CA GLY A 123 -0.77 8.65 17.08
C GLY A 123 -0.84 8.81 15.56
N ILE A 124 0.28 8.56 14.87
CA ILE A 124 0.33 8.59 13.40
C ILE A 124 -0.57 7.50 12.80
N PHE A 125 -0.58 6.29 13.35
CA PHE A 125 -1.48 5.22 12.92
C PHE A 125 -2.94 5.68 12.89
N PHE A 126 -3.45 6.23 14.00
CA PHE A 126 -4.84 6.70 14.07
C PHE A 126 -5.09 7.90 13.14
N LEU A 127 -4.15 8.83 13.06
CA LEU A 127 -4.27 9.99 12.16
C LEU A 127 -4.39 9.55 10.70
N LEU A 128 -3.56 8.62 10.24
CA LEU A 128 -3.60 8.09 8.88
C LEU A 128 -4.84 7.22 8.66
N LEU A 129 -5.24 6.42 9.64
CA LEU A 129 -6.44 5.58 9.55
C LEU A 129 -7.72 6.43 9.37
N LEU A 130 -7.80 7.56 10.07
CA LEU A 130 -8.93 8.48 10.00
C LEU A 130 -8.84 9.45 8.83
N SER A 131 -7.70 9.55 8.15
CA SER A 131 -7.47 10.53 7.09
C SER A 131 -8.52 10.52 5.96
N PRO A 132 -9.10 9.38 5.51
CA PRO A 132 -10.17 9.41 4.50
C PRO A 132 -11.39 10.21 4.94
N THR A 133 -11.72 10.19 6.24
CA THR A 133 -12.86 10.96 6.78
C THR A 133 -12.58 12.45 6.80
N ILE A 134 -11.32 12.84 6.95
CA ILE A 134 -10.86 14.24 6.94
C ILE A 134 -10.79 14.78 5.51
N ILE A 135 -10.33 13.96 4.57
CA ILE A 135 -10.16 14.31 3.15
C ILE A 135 -11.51 14.30 2.41
N GLY A 136 -12.49 13.52 2.88
CA GLY A 136 -13.85 13.50 2.36
C GLY A 136 -13.93 13.02 0.91
N GLU A 137 -14.70 13.73 0.07
CA GLU A 137 -14.91 13.41 -1.34
C GLU A 137 -13.61 13.34 -2.16
N TYR A 138 -12.55 14.03 -1.72
CA TYR A 138 -11.24 13.96 -2.37
C TYR A 138 -10.59 12.57 -2.30
N SER A 139 -11.08 11.66 -1.45
CA SER A 139 -10.70 10.23 -1.45
C SER A 139 -11.26 9.44 -2.65
N GLY A 140 -12.12 10.10 -3.45
CA GLY A 140 -12.65 9.58 -4.70
C GLY A 140 -13.78 8.58 -4.51
N LEU A 141 -14.57 8.64 -3.44
CA LEU A 141 -15.63 7.66 -3.12
C LEU A 141 -16.59 7.38 -4.30
N SER A 142 -16.90 8.42 -5.08
CA SER A 142 -17.76 8.37 -6.26
C SER A 142 -17.05 8.05 -7.57
N TRP A 143 -15.73 7.88 -7.56
CA TRP A 143 -14.92 7.71 -8.77
C TRP A 143 -15.04 6.31 -9.36
N SER A 144 -15.10 6.28 -10.67
CA SER A 144 -14.91 5.09 -11.49
C SER A 144 -13.50 4.49 -11.30
N TRP A 145 -13.33 3.25 -11.73
CA TRP A 145 -12.02 2.61 -11.69
C TRP A 145 -10.98 3.36 -12.52
N GLU A 146 -11.36 3.84 -13.71
CA GLU A 146 -10.48 4.57 -14.62
C GLU A 146 -9.94 5.86 -14.00
N GLU A 147 -10.79 6.63 -13.34
CA GLU A 147 -10.39 7.86 -12.62
C GLU A 147 -9.37 7.58 -11.50
N ARG A 148 -9.40 6.38 -10.90
CA ARG A 148 -8.46 5.98 -9.84
C ARG A 148 -7.11 5.48 -10.34
N VAL A 149 -7.05 4.96 -11.57
CA VAL A 149 -5.83 4.35 -12.11
C VAL A 149 -5.14 5.22 -13.15
N ASN A 150 -5.87 6.09 -13.83
CA ASN A 150 -5.30 7.00 -14.80
C ASN A 150 -4.74 8.26 -14.12
N SER A 151 -3.80 8.92 -14.78
CA SER A 151 -3.26 10.20 -14.36
C SER A 151 -2.75 10.97 -15.57
N ILE A 152 -3.20 12.21 -15.73
CA ILE A 152 -2.76 13.13 -16.78
C ILE A 152 -1.75 14.11 -16.16
N GLY A 153 -0.47 13.83 -16.40
CA GLY A 153 0.64 14.64 -15.89
C GLY A 153 1.06 14.31 -14.45
N TYR A 154 2.06 15.04 -13.96
CA TYR A 154 2.73 14.72 -12.70
C TYR A 154 1.90 15.05 -11.45
N ILE A 155 1.09 16.11 -11.50
CA ILE A 155 0.28 16.54 -10.34
C ILE A 155 -0.73 15.46 -9.99
N GLU A 156 -1.55 15.06 -10.96
CA GLU A 156 -2.54 13.99 -10.77
C GLU A 156 -1.85 12.68 -10.38
N TRP A 157 -0.68 12.39 -10.94
CA TRP A 157 0.09 11.20 -10.54
C TRP A 157 0.44 11.21 -9.04
N PHE A 158 0.89 12.34 -8.50
CA PHE A 158 1.15 12.46 -7.06
C PHE A 158 -0.13 12.41 -6.22
N GLU A 159 -1.25 12.94 -6.72
CA GLU A 159 -2.55 12.78 -6.05
C GLU A 159 -2.95 11.31 -5.97
N ARG A 160 -2.81 10.55 -7.07
CA ARG A 160 -3.08 9.10 -7.08
C ARG A 160 -2.14 8.36 -6.14
N LEU A 161 -0.88 8.76 -6.06
CA LEU A 161 0.10 8.15 -5.16
C LEU A 161 -0.21 8.44 -3.68
N LEU A 162 -0.67 9.63 -3.33
CA LEU A 162 -0.75 10.09 -1.94
C LEU A 162 -2.16 10.06 -1.36
N LEU A 163 -3.18 10.42 -2.15
CA LEU A 163 -4.52 10.78 -1.67
C LEU A 163 -5.63 9.83 -2.14
N ASN A 164 -5.71 9.56 -3.44
CA ASN A 164 -6.97 9.06 -4.04
C ASN A 164 -6.83 8.01 -5.15
N GLY A 165 -5.63 7.45 -5.34
CA GLY A 165 -5.44 6.32 -6.24
C GLY A 165 -5.92 5.00 -5.63
N THR A 166 -5.28 3.90 -6.05
CA THR A 166 -5.67 2.55 -5.60
C THR A 166 -5.12 2.19 -4.22
N TYR A 167 -3.87 2.57 -3.95
CA TYR A 167 -3.20 2.41 -2.66
C TYR A 167 -2.56 3.73 -2.20
N PRO A 168 -3.36 4.80 -2.01
CA PRO A 168 -2.83 6.13 -1.68
C PRO A 168 -2.06 6.11 -0.35
N ALA A 169 -0.88 6.71 -0.35
CA ALA A 169 0.07 6.62 0.74
C ALA A 169 -0.51 7.05 2.09
N ILE A 170 -1.27 8.14 2.14
CA ILE A 170 -1.74 8.71 3.41
C ILE A 170 -2.59 7.69 4.19
N PRO A 171 -3.73 7.20 3.69
CA PRO A 171 -4.51 6.24 4.47
C PRO A 171 -3.83 4.87 4.59
N TRP A 172 -3.10 4.42 3.57
CA TRP A 172 -2.55 3.05 3.55
C TRP A 172 -1.27 2.89 4.36
N LEU A 173 -0.51 3.97 4.61
CA LEU A 173 0.61 3.93 5.53
C LEU A 173 0.16 3.60 6.97
N SER A 174 -1.12 3.80 7.33
CA SER A 174 -1.65 3.33 8.63
C SER A 174 -1.33 1.84 8.86
N TYR A 175 -1.50 0.99 7.85
CA TYR A 175 -1.18 -0.45 7.96
C TYR A 175 0.31 -0.71 8.12
N ILE A 176 1.19 0.11 7.54
CA ILE A 176 2.63 0.03 7.80
C ILE A 176 2.92 0.32 9.28
N PHE A 177 2.33 1.39 9.83
CA PHE A 177 2.47 1.74 11.24
C PHE A 177 1.90 0.66 12.16
N LEU A 178 0.72 0.10 11.83
CA LEU A 178 0.14 -1.03 12.55
C LEU A 178 1.10 -2.22 12.60
N GLY A 179 1.75 -2.55 11.48
CA GLY A 179 2.77 -3.58 11.42
C GLY A 179 3.94 -3.33 12.37
N THR A 180 4.37 -2.06 12.50
CA THR A 180 5.42 -1.68 13.45
C THR A 180 4.97 -1.78 14.91
N LEU A 181 3.70 -1.49 15.22
CA LEU A 181 3.15 -1.61 16.58
C LEU A 181 3.02 -3.08 16.98
N ILE A 182 2.54 -3.93 16.07
CA ILE A 182 2.48 -5.38 16.26
C ILE A 182 3.88 -5.95 16.52
N TYR A 183 4.91 -5.41 15.86
CA TYR A 183 6.28 -5.83 16.10
C TYR A 183 6.71 -5.58 17.55
N ASP A 184 6.33 -4.46 18.15
CA ASP A 184 6.74 -4.15 19.53
C ASP A 184 5.97 -4.96 20.57
N PHE A 185 4.72 -5.34 20.31
CA PHE A 185 3.94 -6.21 21.21
C PHE A 185 4.50 -7.64 21.36
N ARG A 186 5.56 -8.00 20.62
CA ARG A 186 6.26 -9.29 20.79
C ARG A 186 7.09 -9.33 22.08
N THR A 187 7.39 -8.17 22.67
CA THR A 187 8.17 -8.02 23.91
C THR A 187 7.27 -7.58 25.04
#